data_AF-A0A962UC77-F1
#
_entry.id   AF-A0A962UC77-F1
#
_cell.length_a   1.000
_cell.length_b   1.000
_cell.length_c   1.000
_cell.angle_alpha   90.00
_cell.angle_beta   90.00
_cell.angle_gamma   90.00
#
_symmetry.space_group_name_H-M   'P 1'
#
loop_
_entity.id
_entity.type
_entity.pdbx_description
1 polymer ?
#
loop_
_entity_poly.entity_id
_entity_poly.type
_entity_poly.pdbx_seq_one_letter_code
_entity_poly.pdbx_strand_id
1 'polypeptide(L)'
;MTMADRDGLIWYDGELVPWREANTHVLTHTLHYGMGVFEGVRAYATHRGAAIFRLQAHTDRLFRSAHILGMPLPYSKAEINDACRQAVRANNLASAYIRPMCFFGAEGMG
;
A
#
# COMPACT_ATOMS: atom_id res chain seq x y z
N MET A 1 8.79 -4.32 -20.09
CA MET A 1 8.31 -3.37 -19.05
C MET A 1 8.39 -4.06 -17.70
N THR A 2 9.03 -3.42 -16.73
CA THR A 2 9.16 -3.94 -15.35
C THR A 2 7.97 -3.49 -14.49
N MET A 3 7.95 -3.83 -13.21
CA MET A 3 6.99 -3.24 -12.27
C MET A 3 7.34 -1.80 -11.89
N ALA A 4 8.59 -1.36 -12.07
CA ALA A 4 9.01 0.00 -11.72
C ALA A 4 8.73 1.01 -12.85
N ASP A 5 8.80 0.58 -14.11
CA ASP A 5 8.61 1.45 -15.27
C ASP A 5 7.18 1.33 -15.82
N ARG A 6 6.26 2.10 -15.24
CA ARG A 6 4.84 2.18 -15.61
C ARG A 6 4.30 3.60 -15.45
N ASP A 7 3.26 3.92 -16.21
CA ASP A 7 2.44 5.10 -15.96
C ASP A 7 1.40 4.79 -14.88
N GLY A 8 1.03 5.81 -14.11
CA GLY A 8 0.08 5.70 -13.01
C GLY A 8 0.57 6.39 -11.75
N LEU A 9 -0.17 6.17 -10.67
CA LEU A 9 0.07 6.78 -9.37
C LEU A 9 0.13 5.71 -8.28
N ILE A 10 1.03 5.89 -7.32
CA ILE A 10 1.12 5.08 -6.11
C ILE A 10 0.85 5.98 -4.93
N TRP A 11 0.04 5.51 -3.99
CA TRP A 11 -0.08 6.18 -2.70
C TRP A 11 1.17 5.89 -1.88
N TYR A 12 1.92 6.93 -1.52
CA TYR A 12 3.17 6.85 -0.79
C TYR A 12 3.15 7.94 0.29
N ASP A 13 3.12 7.53 1.56
CA ASP A 13 3.16 8.39 2.74
C ASP A 13 2.26 9.64 2.71
N GLY A 14 0.97 9.43 2.41
CA GLY A 14 -0.04 10.49 2.44
C GLY A 14 -0.41 11.03 1.07
N GLU A 15 0.43 10.84 0.06
CA GLU A 15 0.28 11.48 -1.24
C GLU A 15 0.23 10.47 -2.40
N LEU A 16 -0.41 10.84 -3.50
CA LEU A 16 -0.33 10.08 -4.75
C LEU A 16 0.87 10.59 -5.56
N VAL A 17 1.93 9.80 -5.62
CA VAL A 17 3.15 10.11 -6.38
C VAL A 17 3.14 9.40 -7.73
N PRO A 18 3.83 9.93 -8.76
CA PRO A 18 4.07 9.21 -10.00
C PRO A 18 4.65 7.82 -9.73
N TRP A 19 4.18 6.80 -10.46
CA TRP A 19 4.57 5.41 -10.23
C TRP A 19 6.10 5.20 -10.21
N ARG A 20 6.83 5.93 -11.06
CA ARG A 20 8.30 5.86 -11.17
C ARG A 20 9.04 6.57 -10.03
N GLU A 21 8.35 7.40 -9.27
CA GLU A 21 8.91 8.20 -8.17
C GLU A 21 8.69 7.55 -6.80
N ALA A 22 7.86 6.51 -6.71
CA ALA A 22 7.64 5.70 -5.52
C ALA A 22 8.86 4.81 -5.17
N ASN A 23 9.98 5.45 -4.85
CA ASN A 23 11.25 4.82 -4.55
C ASN A 23 11.61 4.97 -3.07
N THR A 24 12.45 4.05 -2.57
CA THR A 24 13.08 4.17 -1.25
C THR A 24 14.60 3.99 -1.38
N HIS A 25 15.35 4.44 -0.38
CA HIS A 25 16.80 4.30 -0.38
C HIS A 25 17.24 2.82 -0.26
N VAL A 26 18.38 2.44 -0.84
CA VAL A 26 18.88 1.05 -0.80
C VAL A 26 19.17 0.56 0.62
N LEU A 27 19.41 1.46 1.58
CA LEU A 27 19.62 1.16 3.00
C LEU A 27 18.32 1.18 3.83
N THR A 28 17.17 0.96 3.19
CA THR A 28 15.89 0.82 3.90
C THR A 28 15.93 -0.41 4.79
N HIS A 29 15.66 -0.26 6.09
CA HIS A 29 15.77 -1.32 7.10
C HIS A 29 15.00 -2.59 6.68
N THR A 30 13.76 -2.46 6.19
CA THR A 30 12.98 -3.63 5.76
C THR A 30 13.59 -4.41 4.59
N LEU A 31 14.40 -3.78 3.73
CA LEU A 31 15.10 -4.48 2.64
C LEU A 31 16.22 -5.38 3.17
N HIS A 32 16.84 -5.02 4.30
CA HIS A 32 17.96 -5.77 4.89
C HIS A 32 17.53 -6.74 5.98
N TYR A 33 16.50 -6.40 6.76
CA TYR A 33 16.09 -7.14 7.94
C TYR A 33 14.69 -7.78 7.83
N GLY A 34 13.98 -7.58 6.71
CA GLY A 34 12.70 -8.24 6.42
C GLY A 34 11.50 -7.80 7.29
N MET A 35 11.69 -6.83 8.19
CA MET A 35 10.65 -6.37 9.11
C MET A 35 9.69 -5.40 8.42
N GLY A 36 8.60 -5.94 7.86
CA GLY A 36 7.53 -5.18 7.20
C GLY A 36 6.25 -5.99 7.10
N VAL A 37 5.13 -5.34 6.82
CA VAL A 37 3.82 -5.99 6.67
C VAL A 37 3.16 -5.56 5.37
N PHE A 38 2.40 -6.47 4.75
CA PHE A 38 1.67 -6.15 3.53
C PHE A 38 0.34 -6.88 3.48
N GLU A 39 -0.52 -6.42 2.58
CA GLU A 39 -1.78 -7.06 2.25
C GLU A 39 -1.93 -7.35 0.76
N GLY A 40 -2.83 -8.28 0.44
CA GLY A 40 -3.25 -8.55 -0.92
C GLY A 40 -4.75 -8.39 -1.04
N VAL A 41 -5.20 -7.29 -1.66
CA VAL A 41 -6.62 -6.98 -1.82
C VAL A 41 -6.99 -7.01 -3.30
N ARG A 42 -8.25 -7.33 -3.61
CA ARG A 42 -8.76 -7.35 -4.99
C ARG A 42 -9.89 -6.34 -5.16
N ALA A 43 -9.82 -5.59 -6.26
CA ALA A 43 -10.94 -4.83 -6.78
C ALA A 43 -11.51 -5.55 -8.01
N TYR A 44 -12.84 -5.58 -8.11
CA TYR A 44 -13.56 -6.22 -9.20
C TYR A 44 -14.49 -5.22 -9.87
N ALA A 45 -14.65 -5.36 -11.18
CA ALA A 45 -15.65 -4.62 -11.92
C ALA A 45 -17.05 -5.10 -11.50
N THR A 46 -17.94 -4.15 -11.22
CA THR A 46 -19.35 -4.42 -10.91
C THR A 46 -20.23 -3.50 -11.75
N HIS A 47 -21.54 -3.77 -11.76
CA HIS A 47 -22.52 -2.91 -12.42
C HIS A 47 -22.58 -1.47 -11.86
N ARG A 48 -21.97 -1.20 -10.68
CA ARG A 48 -21.87 0.13 -10.07
C ARG A 48 -20.46 0.75 -10.16
N GLY A 49 -19.56 0.14 -10.94
CA GLY A 49 -18.14 0.50 -10.99
C GLY A 49 -17.26 -0.45 -10.18
N ALA A 50 -15.97 -0.13 -10.09
CA ALA A 50 -15.00 -0.96 -9.37
C ALA A 50 -15.30 -1.02 -7.87
N ALA A 51 -15.34 -2.22 -7.29
CA ALA A 51 -15.57 -2.45 -5.87
C ALA A 51 -14.42 -3.26 -5.26
N ILE A 52 -13.89 -2.80 -4.14
CA ILE A 52 -12.83 -3.49 -3.39
C ILE A 52 -13.46 -4.53 -2.45
N PHE A 53 -13.15 -5.80 -2.65
CA PHE A 53 -13.74 -6.87 -1.88
C PHE A 53 -13.14 -6.95 -0.47
N ARG A 54 -14.02 -6.87 0.54
CA ARG A 54 -13.66 -6.98 1.97
C ARG A 54 -12.54 -6.04 2.44
N LEU A 55 -12.48 -4.82 1.88
CA LEU A 55 -11.44 -3.83 2.19
C LEU A 55 -11.18 -3.67 3.69
N GLN A 56 -12.23 -3.46 4.49
CA GLN A 56 -12.11 -3.29 5.94
C GLN A 56 -11.41 -4.48 6.62
N ALA A 57 -11.73 -5.71 6.24
CA ALA A 57 -11.14 -6.90 6.85
C ALA A 57 -9.65 -7.05 6.51
N HIS A 58 -9.24 -6.65 5.30
CA HIS A 58 -7.84 -6.60 4.92
C HIS A 58 -7.09 -5.50 5.69
N THR A 59 -7.66 -4.30 5.81
CA THR A 59 -7.08 -3.21 6.59
C THR A 59 -6.96 -3.56 8.07
N ASP A 60 -7.98 -4.19 8.66
CA ASP A 60 -7.90 -4.68 10.05
C ASP A 60 -6.77 -5.69 10.25
N ARG A 61 -6.54 -6.56 9.26
CA ARG A 61 -5.44 -7.52 9.28
C ARG A 61 -4.09 -6.84 9.11
N LEU A 62 -3.96 -5.85 8.23
CA LEU A 62 -2.73 -5.05 8.07
C LEU A 62 -2.31 -4.41 9.40
N PHE A 63 -3.25 -3.74 10.08
CA PHE A 63 -2.99 -3.11 11.38
C PHE A 63 -2.66 -4.14 12.46
N ARG A 64 -3.33 -5.29 12.46
CA ARG A 64 -2.99 -6.39 13.38
C ARG A 64 -1.58 -6.92 13.12
N SER A 65 -1.18 -7.09 11.86
CA SER A 65 0.17 -7.51 11.51
C SER A 65 1.21 -6.48 11.97
N ALA A 66 0.96 -5.19 11.75
CA ALA A 66 1.83 -4.12 12.22
C ALA A 66 1.95 -4.13 13.76
N HIS A 67 0.84 -4.32 14.46
CA HIS A 67 0.81 -4.45 15.92
C HIS A 67 1.64 -5.65 16.43
N ILE A 68 1.57 -6.81 15.77
CA ILE A 68 2.37 -8.00 16.13
C ILE A 68 3.88 -7.70 16.02
N LEU A 69 4.29 -6.89 15.04
CA LEU A 69 5.69 -6.49 14.87
C LEU A 69 6.09 -5.27 15.73
N GLY A 70 5.18 -4.72 16.55
CA GLY A 70 5.44 -3.47 17.28
C GLY A 70 5.66 -2.26 16.38
N MET A 71 5.15 -2.28 15.14
CA MET A 71 5.28 -1.21 14.16
C MET A 71 4.13 -0.20 14.31
N PRO A 72 4.37 1.01 14.87
CA PRO A 72 3.35 2.04 14.91
C PRO A 72 3.06 2.55 13.50
N LEU A 73 1.79 2.58 13.11
CA LEU A 73 1.38 3.16 11.82
C LEU A 73 0.98 4.62 12.03
N PRO A 74 1.50 5.57 11.23
CA PRO A 74 1.18 6.99 11.37
C PRO A 74 -0.18 7.38 10.74
N TYR A 75 -0.98 6.40 10.33
CA TYR A 75 -2.29 6.60 9.70
C TYR A 75 -3.35 5.76 10.40
N SER A 76 -4.58 6.24 10.39
CA SER A 76 -5.77 5.51 10.82
C SER A 76 -6.20 4.48 9.78
N LYS A 77 -6.98 3.49 10.22
CA LYS A 77 -7.61 2.51 9.32
C LYS A 77 -8.50 3.18 8.26
N ALA A 78 -9.16 4.28 8.61
CA ALA A 78 -10.01 5.03 7.71
C ALA A 78 -9.19 5.67 6.56
N GLU A 79 -8.04 6.25 6.89
CA GLU A 79 -7.11 6.82 5.91
C GLU A 79 -6.54 5.72 4.99
N ILE A 80 -6.14 4.57 5.52
CA ILE A 80 -5.62 3.47 4.70
C ILE A 80 -6.71 2.87 3.79
N ASN A 81 -7.94 2.74 4.27
CA ASN A 81 -9.07 2.36 3.42
C ASN A 81 -9.28 3.36 2.28
N ASP A 82 -9.17 4.66 2.58
CA ASP A 82 -9.34 5.68 1.56
C ASP A 82 -8.20 5.68 0.55
N ALA A 83 -6.95 5.56 1.00
CA ALA A 83 -5.77 5.40 0.16
C ALA A 83 -5.92 4.24 -0.83
N CYS A 84 -6.44 3.08 -0.38
CA CYS A 84 -6.72 1.95 -1.27
C CYS A 84 -7.76 2.29 -2.35
N ARG A 85 -8.80 3.04 -2.00
CA ARG A 85 -9.82 3.50 -2.97
C ARG A 85 -9.24 4.54 -3.94
N GLN A 86 -8.43 5.47 -3.44
CA GLN A 86 -7.75 6.48 -4.24
C GLN A 86 -6.81 5.82 -5.25
N ALA A 87 -5.99 4.84 -4.85
CA ALA A 87 -5.08 4.13 -5.74
C ALA A 87 -5.81 3.44 -6.91
N VAL A 88 -6.98 2.81 -6.66
CA VAL A 88 -7.79 2.22 -7.73
C VAL A 88 -8.40 3.29 -8.64
N ARG A 89 -8.96 4.35 -8.04
CA ARG A 89 -9.66 5.42 -8.76
C ARG A 89 -8.71 6.25 -9.63
N ALA A 90 -7.60 6.70 -9.08
CA ALA A 90 -6.63 7.58 -9.75
C ALA A 90 -5.95 6.89 -10.94
N ASN A 91 -5.87 5.55 -10.91
CA ASN A 91 -5.34 4.74 -12.01
C ASN A 91 -6.44 4.23 -12.97
N ASN A 92 -7.70 4.67 -12.82
CA ASN A 92 -8.84 4.27 -13.66
C ASN A 92 -9.00 2.74 -13.82
N LEU A 93 -8.75 1.97 -12.76
CA LEU A 93 -8.75 0.51 -12.81
C LEU A 93 -10.15 -0.06 -12.57
N ALA A 94 -10.72 -0.69 -13.60
CA ALA A 94 -11.99 -1.40 -13.48
C ALA A 94 -11.89 -2.67 -12.60
N SER A 95 -10.72 -3.31 -12.58
CA SER A 95 -10.37 -4.43 -11.70
C SER A 95 -8.88 -4.35 -11.38
N ALA A 96 -8.49 -4.69 -10.16
CA ALA A 96 -7.12 -4.48 -9.69
C ALA A 96 -6.69 -5.49 -8.62
N TYR A 97 -5.39 -5.70 -8.55
CA TYR A 97 -4.74 -6.16 -7.33
C TYR A 97 -4.17 -4.95 -6.60
N ILE A 98 -4.43 -4.84 -5.31
CA ILE A 98 -3.96 -3.75 -4.45
C ILE A 98 -2.99 -4.36 -3.44
N ARG A 99 -1.82 -3.72 -3.28
CA ARG A 99 -0.73 -4.14 -2.39
C ARG A 99 -0.42 -3.05 -1.36
N PRO A 100 -1.26 -2.84 -0.33
CA PRO A 100 -0.86 -1.99 0.79
C PRO A 100 0.36 -2.63 1.47
N MET A 101 1.38 -1.84 1.75
CA MET A 101 2.62 -2.28 2.39
C MET A 101 3.09 -1.21 3.37
N CYS A 102 3.51 -1.63 4.56
CA CYS A 102 4.12 -0.78 5.58
C CYS A 102 5.50 -1.37 5.90
N PHE A 103 6.51 -0.52 5.94
CA PHE A 103 7.90 -0.91 6.10
C PHE A 103 8.67 0.18 6.85
N PHE A 104 9.77 -0.19 7.49
CA PHE A 104 10.67 0.75 8.17
C PHE A 104 11.62 1.40 7.15
N GLY A 105 11.86 2.70 7.33
CA GLY A 105 12.66 3.54 6.46
C GLY A 105 14.18 3.30 6.60
N ALA A 106 14.95 4.31 6.18
CA ALA A 106 16.41 4.26 6.12
C ALA A 106 17.08 5.12 7.22
N GLU A 107 16.43 5.27 8.38
CA GLU A 107 16.91 6.10 9.49
C GLU A 107 18.08 5.44 10.26
N GLY A 108 18.15 4.11 10.27
CA GLY A 108 19.20 3.36 10.97
C GLY A 108 19.32 1.90 10.53
N MET A 109 20.51 1.34 10.70
CA MET A 109 20.87 -0.05 10.34
C MET A 109 21.32 -0.87 11.57
N GLY A 110 21.05 -0.37 12.78
CA GLY A 110 21.59 -0.88 14.05
C GLY A 110 22.38 0.18 14.80
#